data_AF-A0A1C3VHI4-F1
#
_entry.id   AF-A0A1C3VHI4-F1
#
_cell.length_a   1.000
_cell.length_b   1.000
_cell.length_c   1.000
_cell.angle_alpha   90.00
_cell.angle_beta   90.00
_cell.angle_gamma   90.00
#
_symmetry.space_group_name_H-M   'P 1'
#
loop_
_entity.id
_entity.type
_entity.pdbx_description
1 polymer ?
#
loop_
_entity_poly.entity_id
_entity_poly.type
_entity_poly.pdbx_seq_one_letter_code
_entity_poly.pdbx_strand_id
1 'polypeptide(L)'
;MFKSISDSAAAADGGSLALFVERFDGELEQFIINRSFASRGTPAYNKVVSNLRPLSADNCRAIAAALEPLLAATPSIHPLADFIETLKEQSKIESEAATTVEATVDQRA
;
A
#
# COMPACT_ATOMS: atom_id res chain seq x y z
N MET A 1 1.66 -4.05 -13.90
CA MET A 1 2.50 -5.14 -13.35
C MET A 1 3.89 -4.59 -13.06
N PHE A 2 4.62 -5.20 -12.12
CA PHE A 2 5.93 -4.73 -11.64
C PHE A 2 7.06 -5.63 -12.15
N LYS A 3 8.16 -5.00 -12.56
CA LYS A 3 9.35 -5.67 -13.11
C LYS A 3 10.36 -5.98 -12.00
N SER A 4 10.68 -4.98 -11.18
CA SER A 4 11.69 -5.11 -10.13
C SER A 4 11.51 -4.04 -9.06
N ILE A 5 12.07 -4.31 -7.88
CA ILE A 5 12.26 -3.30 -6.85
C ILE A 5 13.52 -2.51 -7.17
N SER A 6 13.40 -1.19 -7.29
CA SER A 6 14.52 -0.31 -7.61
C SER A 6 15.27 0.14 -6.36
N ASP A 7 14.54 0.52 -5.31
CA ASP A 7 15.12 1.04 -4.06
C ASP A 7 14.09 1.04 -2.91
N SER A 8 14.55 1.31 -1.68
CA SER A 8 13.72 1.70 -0.54
C SER A 8 14.39 2.73 0.36
N ALA A 9 13.57 3.45 1.13
CA ALA A 9 14.05 4.42 2.11
C ALA A 9 13.20 4.40 3.38
N ALA A 10 13.82 4.72 4.51
CA ALA A 10 13.13 5.01 5.75
C ALA A 10 13.12 6.52 5.98
N ALA A 11 11.96 7.08 6.31
CA ALA A 11 11.83 8.49 6.62
C ALA A 11 12.28 8.79 8.06
N ALA A 12 12.83 9.98 8.27
CA ALA A 12 13.20 10.49 9.60
C ALA A 12 11.98 11.02 10.39
N ASP A 13 10.81 10.42 10.20
CA ASP A 13 9.53 10.84 10.79
C ASP A 13 9.02 9.88 11.89
N GLY A 14 9.83 8.87 12.23
CA GLY A 14 9.52 7.91 13.29
C GLY A 14 8.97 6.58 12.81
N GLY A 15 8.85 6.33 11.50
CA GLY A 15 8.59 4.96 11.03
C GLY A 15 8.09 4.81 9.61
N SER A 16 7.86 5.89 8.85
CA SER A 16 7.38 5.74 7.47
C SER A 16 8.46 5.15 6.57
N LEU A 17 8.02 4.37 5.60
CA LEU A 17 8.88 3.68 4.64
C LEU A 17 8.45 4.04 3.22
N ALA A 18 9.41 4.12 2.31
CA ALA A 18 9.20 4.28 0.88
C ALA A 18 9.74 3.06 0.13
N LEU A 19 9.02 2.65 -0.90
CA LEU A 19 9.37 1.56 -1.81
C LEU A 19 9.26 2.08 -3.24
N PHE A 20 10.34 1.94 -4.01
CA PHE A 20 10.38 2.35 -5.42
C PHE A 20 10.35 1.09 -6.30
N VAL A 21 9.38 1.02 -7.19
CA VAL A 21 9.11 -0.17 -8.01
C VAL A 21 9.10 0.21 -9.47
N GLU A 22 9.98 -0.43 -10.26
CA GLU A 22 9.97 -0.31 -11.70
C GLU A 22 8.80 -1.13 -12.27
N ARG A 23 7.96 -0.48 -13.05
CA ARG A 23 6.84 -1.13 -13.75
C ARG A 23 7.26 -1.59 -15.14
N PHE A 24 6.51 -2.53 -15.70
CA PHE A 24 6.78 -3.00 -17.07
C PHE A 24 6.53 -1.94 -18.15
N ASP A 25 5.75 -0.90 -17.85
CA ASP A 25 5.55 0.25 -18.75
C ASP A 25 6.70 1.27 -18.69
N GLY A 26 7.74 1.00 -17.88
CA GLY A 26 8.91 1.87 -17.73
C GLY A 26 8.74 2.97 -16.70
N GLU A 27 7.58 3.11 -16.07
CA GLU A 27 7.37 4.08 -15.00
C GLU A 27 7.89 3.58 -13.65
N LEU A 28 8.38 4.51 -12.84
CA LEU A 28 8.75 4.26 -11.45
C LEU A 28 7.57 4.63 -10.55
N GLU A 29 6.94 3.64 -9.93
CA GLU A 29 5.88 3.86 -8.94
C GLU A 29 6.49 3.86 -7.54
N GLN A 30 6.23 4.91 -6.79
CA GLN A 30 6.62 5.05 -5.39
C GLN A 30 5.43 4.72 -4.51
N PHE A 31 5.62 3.75 -3.63
CA PHE A 31 4.71 3.44 -2.54
C PHE A 31 5.27 3.98 -1.23
N ILE A 32 4.41 4.57 -0.40
CA ILE A 32 4.80 5.05 0.93
C ILE A 32 3.86 4.45 1.96
N ILE A 33 4.41 3.78 2.97
CA ILE A 33 3.67 3.44 4.19
C ILE A 33 3.81 4.61 5.16
N ASN A 34 2.71 5.28 5.51
CA ASN A 34 2.73 6.35 6.50
C ASN A 34 2.67 5.76 7.92
N ARG A 35 3.81 5.71 8.59
CA ARG A 35 3.94 5.27 10.00
C ARG A 35 4.60 6.35 10.87
N SER A 36 4.59 7.59 10.41
CA SER A 36 5.11 8.75 11.14
C SER A 36 4.50 8.84 12.54
N PHE A 37 5.25 9.40 13.50
CA PHE A 37 4.71 9.65 14.84
C PHE A 37 3.47 10.54 14.82
N ALA A 38 3.44 11.52 13.91
CA ALA A 38 2.35 12.49 13.78
C ALA A 38 1.05 11.86 13.24
N SER A 39 1.11 10.76 12.49
CA SER A 39 -0.08 10.11 11.94
C SER A 39 -0.74 9.12 12.90
N ARG A 40 -0.06 8.71 13.99
CA ARG A 40 -0.61 7.75 14.96
C ARG A 40 -1.98 8.19 15.50
N GLY A 41 -2.94 7.28 15.50
CA GLY A 41 -4.32 7.54 15.91
C GLY A 41 -5.20 8.18 14.83
N THR A 42 -4.66 8.45 13.64
CA THR A 42 -5.44 8.92 12.48
C THR A 42 -5.70 7.77 11.50
N PRO A 43 -6.74 7.89 10.64
CA PRO A 43 -6.97 6.92 9.56
C PRO A 43 -5.83 6.85 8.53
N ALA A 44 -4.90 7.80 8.54
CA ALA A 44 -3.74 7.80 7.65
C ALA A 44 -2.58 6.94 8.18
N TYR A 45 -2.60 6.54 9.46
CA TYR A 45 -1.57 5.68 10.04
C TYR A 45 -1.63 4.28 9.42
N ASN A 46 -0.45 3.73 9.13
CA ASN A 46 -0.25 2.42 8.53
C ASN A 46 -1.01 2.22 7.20
N LYS A 47 -1.25 3.31 6.45
CA LYS A 47 -1.77 3.25 5.09
C LYS A 47 -0.64 3.40 4.06
N VAL A 48 -0.78 2.63 2.98
CA VAL A 48 0.02 2.75 1.78
C VAL A 48 -0.64 3.74 0.83
N VAL A 49 0.16 4.65 0.29
CA VAL A 49 -0.21 5.55 -0.82
C VAL A 49 0.71 5.33 -2.00
N SER A 50 0.20 5.58 -3.21
CA SER A 50 0.98 5.60 -4.46
C SER A 50 1.03 7.01 -5.01
N ASN A 51 2.17 7.40 -5.58
CA ASN A 51 2.32 8.67 -6.29
C ASN A 51 1.61 8.69 -7.66
N LEU A 52 1.28 7.53 -8.24
CA LEU A 52 0.70 7.43 -9.58
C LEU A 52 -0.82 7.25 -9.59
N ARG A 53 -1.40 6.69 -8.52
CA ARG A 53 -2.83 6.34 -8.51
C ARG A 53 -3.42 6.21 -7.10
N PRO A 54 -4.74 6.46 -6.96
CA PRO A 54 -5.48 6.07 -5.77
C PRO A 54 -5.50 4.56 -5.58
N LEU A 55 -5.46 4.12 -4.33
CA LEU A 55 -5.45 2.70 -3.96
C LEU A 55 -6.79 2.29 -3.36
N SER A 56 -7.68 1.76 -4.20
CA SER A 56 -8.89 1.05 -3.76
C SER A 56 -8.54 -0.30 -3.14
N ALA A 57 -9.51 -0.96 -2.51
CA ALA A 57 -9.36 -2.32 -1.98
C ALA A 57 -8.80 -3.32 -3.02
N ASP A 58 -9.38 -3.33 -4.22
CA ASP A 58 -8.94 -4.21 -5.30
C ASP A 58 -7.55 -3.85 -5.83
N ASN A 59 -7.24 -2.55 -5.92
CA ASN A 59 -5.90 -2.10 -6.28
C ASN A 59 -4.87 -2.58 -5.26
N CYS A 60 -5.14 -2.42 -3.96
CA CYS A 60 -4.26 -2.90 -2.89
C CYS A 60 -4.00 -4.41 -3.00
N ARG A 61 -5.06 -5.20 -3.21
CA ARG A 61 -4.96 -6.66 -3.36
C ARG A 61 -4.14 -7.05 -4.60
N ALA A 62 -4.42 -6.42 -5.75
CA ALA A 62 -3.72 -6.68 -6.99
C ALA A 62 -2.24 -6.28 -6.93
N ILE A 63 -1.93 -5.16 -6.28
CA ILE A 63 -0.55 -4.70 -6.08
C ILE A 63 0.20 -5.67 -5.17
N ALA A 64 -0.38 -6.06 -4.03
CA ALA A 64 0.23 -7.03 -3.13
C ALA A 64 0.58 -8.35 -3.87
N ALA A 65 -0.38 -8.89 -4.63
CA ALA A 65 -0.18 -10.10 -5.42
C ALA A 65 0.89 -9.94 -6.52
N ALA A 66 1.02 -8.74 -7.11
CA ALA A 66 2.03 -8.45 -8.12
C ALA A 66 3.44 -8.23 -7.53
N LEU A 67 3.54 -7.79 -6.27
CA LEU A 67 4.81 -7.61 -5.55
C LEU A 67 5.33 -8.92 -4.93
N GLU A 68 4.45 -9.84 -4.58
CA GLU A 68 4.78 -11.10 -3.89
C GLU A 68 5.83 -11.96 -4.63
N PRO A 69 5.80 -12.13 -5.96
CA PRO A 69 6.85 -12.84 -6.69
C PRO A 69 8.24 -12.20 -6.58
N LEU A 70 8.32 -10.89 -6.31
CA LEU A 70 9.59 -10.17 -6.21
C LEU A 70 10.31 -10.46 -4.88
N LEU A 71 9.64 -11.04 -3.88
CA LEU A 71 10.25 -11.42 -2.59
C LEU A 71 11.43 -12.37 -2.76
N ALA A 72 11.36 -13.31 -3.69
CA ALA A 72 12.42 -14.29 -3.90
C ALA A 72 13.74 -13.65 -4.41
N ALA A 73 13.64 -12.53 -5.12
CA ALA A 73 14.77 -11.81 -5.67
C ALA A 73 15.18 -10.59 -4.83
N THR A 74 14.40 -10.25 -3.80
CA THR A 74 14.62 -9.07 -2.97
C THR A 74 15.29 -9.47 -1.65
N PRO A 75 16.42 -8.86 -1.27
CA PRO A 75 17.05 -9.12 0.02
C PRO A 75 16.08 -8.91 1.18
N SER A 76 16.13 -9.76 2.21
CA SER A 76 15.22 -9.70 3.36
C SER A 76 15.33 -8.41 4.20
N ILE A 77 16.42 -7.65 4.04
CA ILE A 77 16.57 -6.33 4.66
C ILE A 77 15.63 -5.28 4.03
N HIS A 78 15.15 -5.53 2.82
CA HIS A 78 14.24 -4.64 2.12
C HIS A 78 12.84 -4.72 2.74
N PRO A 79 12.13 -3.60 2.91
CA PRO A 79 10.79 -3.59 3.53
C PRO A 79 9.69 -4.18 2.63
N LEU A 80 10.02 -4.92 1.56
CA LEU A 80 9.03 -5.40 0.58
C LEU A 80 7.91 -6.24 1.25
N ALA A 81 8.27 -7.10 2.20
CA ALA A 81 7.30 -7.91 2.95
C ALA A 81 6.31 -7.02 3.73
N ASP A 82 6.81 -5.99 4.43
CA ASP A 82 5.98 -5.01 5.14
C ASP A 82 4.97 -4.32 4.22
N PHE A 83 5.40 -3.95 3.01
CA PHE A 83 4.51 -3.34 2.02
C PHE A 83 3.42 -4.29 1.57
N ILE A 84 3.76 -5.56 1.28
CA ILE A 84 2.79 -6.57 0.87
C ILE A 84 1.76 -6.82 1.97
N GLU A 85 2.20 -6.96 3.21
CA GLU A 85 1.30 -7.17 4.35
C GLU A 85 0.39 -5.96 4.57
N THR A 86 0.96 -4.75 4.55
CA THR A 86 0.19 -3.52 4.77
C THR A 86 -0.85 -3.31 3.66
N LEU A 87 -0.51 -3.60 2.39
CA LEU A 87 -1.46 -3.57 1.28
C LEU A 87 -2.58 -4.61 1.44
N LYS A 88 -2.24 -5.84 1.86
CA LYS A 88 -3.23 -6.89 2.14
C LYS A 88 -4.20 -6.44 3.23
N GLU A 89 -3.71 -5.83 4.29
CA GLU A 89 -4.56 -5.35 5.38
C GLU A 89 -5.45 -4.17 4.95
N GLN A 90 -4.86 -3.17 4.27
CA GLN A 90 -5.60 -2.04 3.73
C GLN A 90 -6.70 -2.51 2.77
N SER A 91 -6.47 -3.57 1.98
CA SER A 91 -7.50 -4.10 1.08
C SER A 91 -8.76 -4.59 1.82
N LYS A 92 -8.62 -5.10 3.06
CA LYS A 92 -9.74 -5.55 3.87
C LYS A 92 -10.51 -4.36 4.43
N ILE A 93 -9.79 -3.40 5.01
CA ILE A 93 -10.37 -2.19 5.62
C ILE A 93 -11.16 -1.38 4.58
N GLU A 94 -10.62 -1.18 3.38
CA GLU A 94 -11.29 -0.43 2.32
C GLU A 94 -12.52 -1.17 1.76
N SER A 95 -12.53 -2.51 1.80
CA SER A 95 -13.70 -3.31 1.38
C SER A 95 -14.86 -3.24 2.39
N GLU A 96 -14.55 -3.19 3.68
CA GLU A 96 -15.54 -3.07 4.77
C GLU A 96 -16.13 -1.66 4.83
N ALA A 97 -15.32 -0.62 4.56
CA ALA A 97 -15.78 0.75 4.46
C ALA A 97 -16.79 0.95 3.31
N ALA A 98 -16.57 0.31 2.16
CA ALA A 98 -17.49 0.40 1.02
C ALA A 98 -18.87 -0.22 1.32
N THR A 99 -18.89 -1.33 2.07
CA THR A 99 -20.13 -2.05 2.42
C THR A 99 -21.02 -1.25 3.38
N THR A 100 -20.42 -0.42 4.24
CA THR A 100 -21.17 0.38 5.23
C THR A 100 -21.93 1.55 4.59
N VAL A 101 -21.45 2.07 3.45
CA VAL A 101 -22.09 3.19 2.76
C VAL A 101 -23.36 2.77 2.04
N GLU A 102 -23.39 1.57 1.44
CA GLU A 102 -24.58 1.05 0.76
C GLU A 102 -25.73 0.75 1.74
N ALA A 103 -25.44 0.23 2.93
CA ALA A 103 -26.45 -0.07 3.95
C ALA A 103 -27.18 1.17 4.51
N THR A 104 -26.61 2.37 4.37
CA THR A 104 -27.22 3.62 4.87
C THR A 104 -28.14 4.27 3.83
N VAL A 105 -27.96 3.98 2.53
CA VAL A 105 -28.78 4.56 1.45
C VAL A 105 -30.15 3.87 1.36
N ASP A 106 -30.23 2.56 1.66
CA ASP A 106 -31.49 1.80 1.62
C ASP A 106 -32.46 2.09 2.79
N GLN A 107 -32.03 2.82 3.82
CA GLN A 107 -32.89 3.20 4.96
C GLN A 107 -33.58 4.56 4.80
N ARG A 108 -33.47 5.19 3.63
CA ARG A 108 -34.12 6.49 3.31
C ARG A 108 -35.13 6.41 2.16
N ALA A 109 -35.55 5.21 1.75
CA ALA A 109 -36.61 4.99 0.76
C ALA A 109 -37.96 4.73 1.44
#